data_AF-A0A2A6DW49-F1
#
_entry.id   AF-A0A2A6DW49-F1
#
_cell.length_a   1.000
_cell.length_b   1.000
_cell.length_c   1.000
_cell.angle_alpha   90.00
_cell.angle_beta   90.00
_cell.angle_gamma   90.00
#
_symmetry.space_group_name_H-M   'P 1'
#
loop_
_entity.id
_entity.type
_entity.pdbx_description
1 polymer ?
#
loop_
_entity_poly.entity_id
_entity_poly.type
_entity_poly.pdbx_seq_one_letter_code
_entity_poly.pdbx_strand_id
1 'polypeptide(L)'
;MQASYSARPFVPPESVEAMTLVKLGSGSNLIGYYMYHGGTNPVGRRGYLNESGLPKMTYDYQAPLGEFGRVGDTYHRIRMISLFLHAFGDILAPMGVCLPEGQDALEQADAGAVRWCVRQKDGAGFVFLNNFQDHVEMPDKTFRIRMETARGPVSFPRDGTMTLKSGAAAVLPFHLTFGEIELVSATAQPLTTLSHGGDDVVVFAEVEGNPPELVFRADAVAAVDPGQGTASRDGGLWVVKPAVGLEHAAVVTTFANRRIHFIVLRREETLQTYEFDLWGARRLAVSRSHLYAAKGQLYCTSPGERNIKVSLFPAPEKHLRASTGTVEMKRDGLFVTCSVEVPPYEPAVRVTQPFDRSALLNIDADWPEHVSDVFLTVEYDGDVAAAWIGGRMVTDHIHYGKPWFIGLKQIRHELAGEALHLGITPLRRGTVHTFVNQAFVERFEGEVDLCQ
;
A
#
# COMPACT_ATOMS: atom_id res chain seq x y z
N MET A 1 -11.69 -5.96 -6.73
CA MET A 1 -12.83 -6.75 -7.23
C MET A 1 -13.24 -6.21 -8.60
N GLN A 2 -13.67 -7.06 -9.53
CA GLN A 2 -14.15 -6.60 -10.84
C GLN A 2 -15.57 -6.01 -10.73
N ALA A 3 -15.79 -4.83 -11.32
CA ALA A 3 -17.14 -4.30 -11.51
C ALA A 3 -17.87 -5.12 -12.59
N SER A 4 -19.14 -5.41 -12.33
CA SER A 4 -20.03 -6.17 -13.22
C SER A 4 -21.29 -5.35 -13.53
N TYR A 5 -22.08 -5.81 -14.49
CA TYR A 5 -23.34 -5.13 -14.82
C TYR A 5 -24.35 -5.16 -13.66
N SER A 6 -24.31 -6.20 -12.83
CA SER A 6 -25.24 -6.40 -11.71
C SER A 6 -24.71 -5.90 -10.36
N ALA A 7 -23.38 -5.81 -10.18
CA ALA A 7 -22.74 -5.36 -8.95
C ALA A 7 -21.49 -4.52 -9.23
N ARG A 8 -21.43 -3.33 -8.65
CA ARG A 8 -20.37 -2.32 -8.86
C ARG A 8 -19.66 -1.97 -7.55
N PRO A 9 -18.96 -2.93 -6.93
CA PRO A 9 -18.30 -2.70 -5.65
C PRO A 9 -17.15 -1.71 -5.81
N PHE A 10 -16.98 -0.84 -4.83
CA PHE A 10 -15.74 -0.10 -4.63
C PHE A 10 -14.95 -0.77 -3.50
N VAL A 11 -13.68 -1.09 -3.75
CA VAL A 11 -12.82 -1.69 -2.73
C VAL A 11 -11.87 -0.62 -2.20
N PRO A 12 -12.14 -0.02 -1.02
CA PRO A 12 -11.24 0.97 -0.45
C PRO A 12 -9.90 0.32 -0.04
N PRO A 13 -8.76 1.02 -0.17
CA PRO A 13 -7.45 0.45 0.12
C PRO A 13 -7.30 0.06 1.61
N GLU A 14 -8.00 0.74 2.52
CA GLU A 14 -8.08 0.40 3.95
C GLU A 14 -8.67 -1.00 4.16
N SER A 15 -9.67 -1.40 3.35
CA SER A 15 -10.28 -2.73 3.43
C SER A 15 -9.26 -3.84 3.16
N VAL A 16 -8.39 -3.65 2.17
CA VAL A 16 -7.39 -4.66 1.81
C VAL A 16 -6.33 -4.79 2.89
N GLU A 17 -5.87 -3.68 3.48
CA GLU A 17 -4.95 -3.72 4.62
C GLU A 17 -5.57 -4.39 5.83
N ALA A 18 -6.76 -3.95 6.24
CA ALA A 18 -7.47 -4.51 7.38
C ALA A 18 -7.73 -6.00 7.19
N MET A 19 -8.26 -6.41 6.03
CA MET A 19 -8.50 -7.82 5.72
C MET A 19 -7.22 -8.64 5.75
N THR A 20 -6.12 -8.12 5.20
CA THR A 20 -4.81 -8.80 5.24
C THR A 20 -4.37 -9.03 6.68
N LEU A 21 -4.40 -7.98 7.52
CA LEU A 21 -3.99 -8.08 8.92
C LEU A 21 -4.91 -8.98 9.74
N VAL A 22 -6.22 -8.96 9.49
CA VAL A 22 -7.18 -9.89 10.10
C VAL A 22 -6.85 -11.34 9.74
N LYS A 23 -6.60 -11.63 8.45
CA LYS A 23 -6.21 -12.99 8.01
C LYS A 23 -4.92 -13.45 8.66
N LEU A 24 -3.91 -12.58 8.72
CA LEU A 24 -2.64 -12.86 9.39
C LEU A 24 -2.82 -13.11 10.88
N GLY A 25 -3.58 -12.26 11.57
CA GLY A 25 -3.90 -12.37 13.00
C GLY A 25 -4.71 -13.63 13.33
N SER A 26 -5.60 -14.06 12.43
CA SER A 26 -6.34 -15.32 12.52
C SER A 26 -5.50 -16.58 12.19
N GLY A 27 -4.18 -16.44 12.01
CA GLY A 27 -3.26 -17.57 11.86
C GLY A 27 -2.94 -17.96 10.42
N SER A 28 -3.35 -17.17 9.43
CA SER A 28 -2.95 -17.43 8.03
C SER A 28 -1.45 -17.20 7.88
N ASN A 29 -0.75 -18.19 7.33
CA ASN A 29 0.68 -18.09 7.00
C ASN A 29 0.95 -17.98 5.49
N LEU A 30 -0.10 -18.11 4.67
CA LEU A 30 -0.05 -17.97 3.22
C LEU A 30 -1.10 -16.92 2.82
N ILE A 31 -0.62 -15.75 2.41
CA ILE A 31 -1.47 -14.66 1.92
C ILE A 31 -1.29 -14.56 0.41
N GLY A 32 -2.40 -14.59 -0.31
CA GLY A 32 -2.45 -14.37 -1.75
C GLY A 32 -3.46 -13.28 -2.08
N TYR A 33 -3.17 -12.52 -3.15
CA TYR A 33 -4.02 -11.45 -3.62
C TYR A 33 -4.54 -11.80 -5.01
N TYR A 34 -5.84 -12.11 -5.09
CA TYR A 34 -6.52 -12.30 -6.36
C TYR A 34 -7.42 -11.08 -6.63
N MET A 35 -7.18 -10.28 -7.66
CA MET A 35 -5.99 -10.21 -8.53
C MET A 35 -4.94 -9.27 -7.96
N TYR A 36 -3.65 -9.56 -8.18
CA TYR A 36 -2.57 -8.63 -7.85
C TYR A 36 -2.28 -7.64 -8.98
N HIS A 37 -2.33 -8.14 -10.21
CA HIS A 37 -2.39 -7.34 -11.43
C HIS A 37 -3.61 -7.80 -12.21
N GLY A 38 -4.47 -6.86 -12.59
CA GLY A 38 -5.66 -7.14 -13.37
C GLY A 38 -5.32 -7.54 -14.81
N GLY A 39 -5.30 -6.54 -15.70
CA GLY A 39 -4.94 -6.67 -17.11
C GLY A 39 -6.13 -6.49 -18.05
N THR A 40 -5.98 -6.98 -19.28
CA THR A 40 -7.01 -6.91 -20.33
C THR A 40 -7.29 -8.32 -20.86
N ASN A 41 -8.56 -8.70 -20.96
CA ASN A 41 -8.99 -9.93 -21.61
C ASN A 41 -8.63 -9.88 -23.10
N PRO A 42 -7.90 -10.87 -23.63
CA PRO A 42 -7.58 -10.88 -25.05
C PRO A 42 -8.83 -11.22 -25.88
N VAL A 43 -8.85 -10.74 -27.13
CA VAL A 43 -9.88 -11.11 -28.10
C VAL A 43 -9.51 -12.45 -28.73
N GLY A 44 -10.37 -13.46 -28.55
CA GLY A 44 -10.22 -14.78 -29.15
C GLY A 44 -10.70 -14.83 -30.60
N ARG A 45 -10.40 -15.93 -31.30
CA ARG A 45 -10.80 -16.13 -32.72
C ARG A 45 -12.31 -16.09 -32.97
N ARG A 46 -13.11 -16.41 -31.94
CA ARG A 46 -14.58 -16.51 -32.02
C ARG A 46 -15.30 -15.39 -31.25
N GLY A 47 -14.58 -14.44 -30.67
CA GLY A 47 -15.15 -13.37 -29.85
C GLY A 47 -14.32 -13.05 -28.62
N TYR A 48 -14.89 -12.22 -27.74
CA TYR A 48 -14.29 -11.83 -26.46
C TYR A 48 -14.20 -13.04 -25.51
N LEU A 49 -13.17 -13.03 -24.64
CA LEU A 49 -12.91 -14.11 -23.68
C LEU A 49 -13.36 -13.75 -22.26
N ASN A 50 -14.12 -12.67 -22.08
CA ASN A 50 -14.67 -12.29 -20.79
C ASN A 50 -15.75 -13.28 -20.31
N GLU A 51 -15.91 -13.37 -19.00
CA GLU A 51 -17.05 -14.04 -18.39
C GLU A 51 -18.34 -13.23 -18.62
N SER A 52 -19.49 -13.93 -18.70
CA SER A 52 -20.79 -13.30 -18.86
C SER A 52 -21.09 -12.32 -17.71
N GLY A 53 -21.61 -11.14 -18.02
CA GLY A 53 -21.90 -10.11 -17.03
C GLY A 53 -20.69 -9.27 -16.57
N LEU A 54 -19.49 -9.54 -17.11
CA LEU A 54 -18.29 -8.72 -16.90
C LEU A 54 -17.97 -7.87 -18.16
N PRO A 55 -17.13 -6.82 -18.02
CA PRO A 55 -16.59 -6.09 -19.16
C PRO A 55 -15.89 -7.00 -20.16
N LYS A 56 -15.95 -6.64 -21.43
CA LYS A 56 -15.40 -7.41 -22.55
C LYS A 56 -13.88 -7.41 -22.55
N MET A 57 -13.29 -6.27 -22.23
CA MET A 57 -11.85 -6.03 -22.32
C MET A 57 -11.23 -5.86 -20.95
N THR A 58 -11.70 -4.89 -20.14
CA THR A 58 -11.00 -4.60 -18.88
C THR A 58 -11.11 -5.77 -17.90
N TYR A 59 -9.96 -6.14 -17.32
CA TYR A 59 -9.86 -7.00 -16.17
C TYR A 59 -9.07 -6.29 -15.05
N ASP A 60 -9.17 -4.95 -14.98
CA ASP A 60 -8.47 -4.09 -13.99
C ASP A 60 -8.62 -4.60 -12.56
N TYR A 61 -9.81 -5.13 -12.23
CA TYR A 61 -10.13 -5.74 -10.95
C TYR A 61 -9.96 -4.82 -9.74
N GLN A 62 -9.79 -3.51 -9.91
CA GLN A 62 -9.33 -2.61 -8.84
C GLN A 62 -8.07 -3.18 -8.16
N ALA A 63 -7.22 -3.85 -8.94
CA ALA A 63 -6.05 -4.55 -8.44
C ALA A 63 -4.97 -3.55 -7.98
N PRO A 64 -4.04 -3.97 -7.11
CA PRO A 64 -2.86 -3.18 -6.75
C PRO A 64 -2.11 -2.63 -7.97
N LEU A 65 -1.99 -3.46 -9.02
CA LEU A 65 -1.54 -3.05 -10.34
C LEU A 65 -2.73 -3.13 -11.30
N GLY A 66 -3.27 -1.98 -11.70
CA GLY A 66 -4.43 -1.88 -12.59
C GLY A 66 -4.15 -2.41 -14.01
N GLU A 67 -5.15 -2.39 -14.87
CA GLU A 67 -5.13 -2.93 -16.24
C GLU A 67 -3.85 -2.59 -17.02
N PHE A 68 -3.45 -1.32 -16.99
CA PHE A 68 -2.29 -0.80 -17.72
C PHE A 68 -1.03 -0.70 -16.86
N GLY A 69 -0.95 -1.43 -15.74
CA GLY A 69 0.17 -1.35 -14.80
C GLY A 69 0.17 -0.10 -13.93
N ARG A 70 -0.95 0.62 -13.87
CA ARG A 70 -1.15 1.73 -12.92
C ARG A 70 -1.00 1.20 -11.50
N VAL A 71 -0.11 1.78 -10.72
CA VAL A 71 0.04 1.46 -9.30
C VAL A 71 -1.07 2.17 -8.52
N GLY A 72 -1.90 1.42 -7.80
CA GLY A 72 -2.95 1.96 -6.94
C GLY A 72 -2.57 1.93 -5.45
N ASP A 73 -3.32 2.66 -4.61
CA ASP A 73 -3.01 2.82 -3.18
C ASP A 73 -2.88 1.50 -2.40
N THR A 74 -3.64 0.49 -2.82
CA THR A 74 -3.57 -0.87 -2.26
C THR A 74 -2.19 -1.50 -2.42
N TYR A 75 -1.45 -1.20 -3.48
CA TYR A 75 -0.08 -1.71 -3.71
C TYR A 75 0.87 -1.28 -2.58
N HIS A 76 0.79 -0.02 -2.16
CA HIS A 76 1.63 0.53 -1.11
C HIS A 76 1.36 -0.14 0.24
N ARG A 77 0.08 -0.37 0.57
CA ARG A 77 -0.34 -1.06 1.80
C ARG A 77 0.11 -2.52 1.81
N ILE A 78 -0.07 -3.24 0.70
CA ILE A 78 0.41 -4.63 0.57
C ILE A 78 1.93 -4.69 0.68
N ARG A 79 2.67 -3.77 0.04
CA ARG A 79 4.13 -3.72 0.12
C ARG A 79 4.62 -3.53 1.55
N MET A 80 4.04 -2.59 2.30
CA MET A 80 4.37 -2.40 3.71
C MET A 80 4.17 -3.69 4.53
N ILE A 81 3.04 -4.37 4.36
CA ILE A 81 2.80 -5.66 5.05
C ILE A 81 3.81 -6.71 4.60
N SER A 82 4.15 -6.73 3.32
CA SER A 82 5.13 -7.67 2.76
C SER A 82 6.52 -7.46 3.36
N LEU A 83 6.96 -6.22 3.58
CA LEU A 83 8.21 -5.92 4.28
C LEU A 83 8.21 -6.55 5.70
N PHE A 84 7.11 -6.38 6.43
CA PHE A 84 6.96 -6.99 7.76
C PHE A 84 7.03 -8.52 7.68
N LEU A 85 6.30 -9.13 6.74
CA LEU A 85 6.30 -10.59 6.58
C LEU A 85 7.67 -11.12 6.13
N HIS A 86 8.42 -10.39 5.31
CA HIS A 86 9.77 -10.78 4.91
C HIS A 86 10.76 -10.74 6.09
N ALA A 87 10.66 -9.74 6.96
CA ALA A 87 11.58 -9.58 8.07
C ALA A 87 11.22 -10.43 9.31
N PHE A 88 9.93 -10.69 9.53
CA PHE A 88 9.43 -11.32 10.77
C PHE A 88 8.59 -12.58 10.52
N GLY A 89 8.46 -13.04 9.27
CA GLY A 89 7.68 -14.21 8.88
C GLY A 89 8.12 -15.49 9.57
N ASP A 90 9.43 -15.70 9.74
CA ASP A 90 10.00 -16.90 10.38
C ASP A 90 9.61 -17.02 11.86
N ILE A 91 9.44 -15.89 12.55
CA ILE A 91 8.97 -15.89 13.93
C ILE A 91 7.45 -15.84 14.03
N LEU A 92 6.76 -15.20 13.08
CA LEU A 92 5.30 -15.11 13.05
C LEU A 92 4.64 -16.45 12.70
N ALA A 93 5.13 -17.14 11.67
CA ALA A 93 4.55 -18.37 11.15
C ALA A 93 4.30 -19.46 12.20
N PRO A 94 5.23 -19.77 13.13
CA PRO A 94 5.01 -20.77 14.18
C PRO A 94 4.13 -20.30 15.34
N MET A 95 3.73 -19.03 15.40
CA MET A 95 2.90 -18.50 16.49
C MET A 95 1.44 -18.92 16.37
N GLY A 96 0.87 -19.36 17.49
CA GLY A 96 -0.55 -19.70 17.61
C GLY A 96 -1.42 -18.47 17.85
N VAL A 97 -2.71 -18.58 17.54
CA VAL A 97 -3.71 -17.52 17.74
C VAL A 97 -4.25 -17.58 19.16
N CYS A 98 -4.30 -16.44 19.84
CA CYS A 98 -5.00 -16.23 21.08
C CYS A 98 -6.01 -15.10 20.88
N LEU A 99 -7.28 -15.42 21.15
CA LEU A 99 -8.38 -14.48 21.04
C LEU A 99 -8.78 -14.03 22.46
N PRO A 100 -8.67 -12.73 22.79
CA PRO A 100 -9.10 -12.20 24.09
C PRO A 100 -10.58 -12.43 24.35
N GLU A 101 -10.96 -12.50 25.63
CA GLU A 101 -12.35 -12.70 26.05
C GLU A 101 -13.29 -11.66 25.42
N GLY A 102 -14.41 -12.13 24.88
CA GLY A 102 -15.45 -11.30 24.25
C GLY A 102 -15.19 -10.94 22.79
N GLN A 103 -14.00 -11.17 22.24
CA GLN A 103 -13.70 -10.85 20.83
C GLN A 103 -14.42 -11.79 19.84
N ASP A 104 -14.73 -13.02 20.24
CA ASP A 104 -15.49 -14.01 19.46
C ASP A 104 -16.99 -13.71 19.37
N ALA A 105 -17.52 -12.94 20.33
CA ALA A 105 -18.92 -12.56 20.40
C ALA A 105 -19.22 -11.21 19.71
N LEU A 106 -18.21 -10.52 19.17
CA LEU A 106 -18.41 -9.21 18.52
C LEU A 106 -19.19 -9.34 17.22
N GLU A 107 -20.27 -8.57 17.10
CA GLU A 107 -21.01 -8.45 15.86
C GLU A 107 -20.28 -7.54 14.86
N GLN A 108 -20.47 -7.80 13.56
CA GLN A 108 -19.87 -6.99 12.50
C GLN A 108 -20.29 -5.51 12.59
N ALA A 109 -21.53 -5.25 13.02
CA ALA A 109 -22.08 -3.90 13.17
C ALA A 109 -21.61 -3.16 14.44
N ASP A 110 -20.89 -3.82 15.36
CA ASP A 110 -20.40 -3.18 16.58
C ASP A 110 -19.25 -2.20 16.26
N ALA A 111 -19.61 -0.91 16.16
CA ALA A 111 -18.65 0.16 15.92
C ALA A 111 -17.82 0.53 17.16
N GLY A 112 -18.28 0.18 18.38
CA GLY A 112 -17.69 0.63 19.64
C GLY A 112 -16.52 -0.22 20.13
N ALA A 113 -16.60 -1.55 20.01
CA ALA A 113 -15.60 -2.44 20.57
C ALA A 113 -14.23 -2.36 19.86
N VAL A 114 -13.12 -2.34 20.63
CA VAL A 114 -11.78 -2.51 20.06
C VAL A 114 -11.64 -3.95 19.56
N ARG A 115 -11.33 -4.12 18.26
CA ARG A 115 -11.15 -5.43 17.65
C ARG A 115 -9.68 -5.78 17.61
N TRP A 116 -9.30 -6.87 18.26
CA TRP A 116 -7.92 -7.29 18.36
C TRP A 116 -7.76 -8.79 18.64
N CYS A 117 -6.61 -9.33 18.24
CA CYS A 117 -6.19 -10.67 18.61
C CYS A 117 -4.67 -10.71 18.80
N VAL A 118 -4.17 -11.84 19.27
CA VAL A 118 -2.74 -12.05 19.52
C VAL A 118 -2.26 -13.25 18.73
N ARG A 119 -1.10 -13.14 18.09
CA ARG A 119 -0.30 -14.31 17.71
C ARG A 119 0.92 -14.39 18.59
N GLN A 120 1.12 -15.51 19.26
CA GLN A 120 2.25 -15.68 20.17
C GLN A 120 2.79 -17.11 20.22
N LYS A 121 4.04 -17.20 20.67
CA LYS A 121 4.72 -18.45 21.03
C LYS A 121 5.67 -18.15 22.19
N ASP A 122 5.67 -19.01 23.21
CA ASP A 122 6.58 -18.94 24.35
C ASP A 122 6.61 -17.56 25.05
N GLY A 123 5.47 -16.87 25.09
CA GLY A 123 5.30 -15.56 25.72
C GLY A 123 5.78 -14.37 24.89
N ALA A 124 6.12 -14.54 23.62
CA ALA A 124 6.50 -13.47 22.68
C ALA A 124 5.60 -13.48 21.44
N GLY A 125 5.38 -12.31 20.83
CA GLY A 125 4.45 -12.25 19.71
C GLY A 125 4.05 -10.87 19.23
N PHE A 126 2.87 -10.84 18.63
CA PHE A 126 2.28 -9.67 18.00
C PHE A 126 0.80 -9.53 18.36
N VAL A 127 0.39 -8.32 18.68
CA VAL A 127 -1.01 -7.90 18.80
C VAL A 127 -1.46 -7.35 17.46
N PHE A 128 -2.54 -7.90 16.90
CA PHE A 128 -3.17 -7.40 15.67
C PHE A 128 -4.39 -6.58 16.04
N LEU A 129 -4.46 -5.36 15.53
CA LEU A 129 -5.53 -4.39 15.78
C LEU A 129 -6.26 -4.05 14.48
N ASN A 130 -7.58 -3.90 14.54
CA ASN A 130 -8.38 -3.49 13.40
C ASN A 130 -9.47 -2.48 13.81
N ASN A 131 -9.51 -1.33 13.14
CA ASN A 131 -10.60 -0.35 13.24
C ASN A 131 -11.21 0.01 11.87
N PHE A 132 -11.23 -0.96 10.96
CA PHE A 132 -11.96 -0.91 9.71
C PHE A 132 -13.05 -2.00 9.70
N GLN A 133 -14.21 -1.67 9.14
CA GLN A 133 -15.27 -2.63 8.83
C GLN A 133 -16.02 -2.14 7.61
N ASP A 134 -16.20 -3.05 6.65
CA ASP A 134 -16.94 -2.70 5.45
C ASP A 134 -18.40 -2.35 5.80
N HIS A 135 -18.92 -1.31 5.16
CA HIS A 135 -20.26 -0.76 5.36
C HIS A 135 -20.61 -0.27 6.78
N VAL A 136 -19.63 -0.11 7.67
CA VAL A 136 -19.84 0.45 9.03
C VAL A 136 -18.90 1.61 9.24
N GLU A 137 -19.44 2.77 9.60
CA GLU A 137 -18.63 3.92 9.99
C GLU A 137 -18.02 3.66 11.38
N MET A 138 -16.69 3.53 11.42
CA MET A 138 -15.95 3.21 12.64
C MET A 138 -15.42 4.51 13.26
N PRO A 139 -15.74 4.85 14.52
CA PRO A 139 -15.13 5.99 15.21
C PRO A 139 -13.67 5.69 15.61
N ASP A 140 -12.91 6.72 15.93
CA ASP A 140 -11.61 6.58 16.61
C ASP A 140 -11.77 5.83 17.93
N LYS A 141 -10.81 4.96 18.25
CA LYS A 141 -10.83 4.15 19.47
C LYS A 141 -9.64 4.42 20.36
N THR A 142 -9.89 4.99 21.53
CA THR A 142 -8.86 5.22 22.54
C THR A 142 -8.87 4.10 23.58
N PHE A 143 -7.74 3.42 23.76
CA PHE A 143 -7.63 2.26 24.64
C PHE A 143 -6.22 2.11 25.21
N ARG A 144 -6.07 1.14 26.11
CA ARG A 144 -4.79 0.63 26.56
C ARG A 144 -4.89 -0.89 26.66
N ILE A 145 -3.96 -1.60 26.02
CA ILE A 145 -3.88 -3.07 26.15
C ILE A 145 -2.90 -3.41 27.27
N ARG A 146 -3.28 -4.37 28.10
CA ARG A 146 -2.45 -4.98 29.15
C ARG A 146 -2.58 -6.49 29.03
N MET A 147 -1.46 -7.19 29.04
CA MET A 147 -1.42 -8.65 28.93
C MET A 147 -0.43 -9.20 29.94
N GLU A 148 -0.80 -10.31 30.57
CA GLU A 148 0.13 -11.13 31.33
C GLU A 148 0.66 -12.24 30.41
N THR A 149 1.97 -12.25 30.16
CA THR A 149 2.63 -13.26 29.33
C THR A 149 3.52 -14.16 30.17
N ALA A 150 3.95 -15.30 29.62
CA ALA A 150 4.94 -16.15 30.28
C ALA A 150 6.30 -15.46 30.52
N ARG A 151 6.57 -14.33 29.84
CA ARG A 151 7.79 -13.51 29.98
C ARG A 151 7.55 -12.24 30.83
N GLY A 152 6.38 -12.13 31.44
CA GLY A 152 5.98 -11.03 32.31
C GLY A 152 4.91 -10.12 31.69
N PRO A 153 4.55 -9.03 32.39
CA PRO A 153 3.50 -8.13 31.96
C PRO A 153 3.94 -7.26 30.77
N VAL A 154 3.01 -7.02 29.85
CA VAL A 154 3.17 -6.19 28.65
C VAL A 154 2.05 -5.17 28.59
N SER A 155 2.36 -3.93 28.16
CA SER A 155 1.34 -2.92 27.94
C SER A 155 1.63 -2.01 26.73
N PHE A 156 0.56 -1.55 26.10
CA PHE A 156 0.58 -0.63 24.96
C PHE A 156 -0.38 0.55 25.20
N PRO A 157 0.12 1.78 25.39
CA PRO A 157 1.48 2.12 25.87
C PRO A 157 1.73 1.63 27.31
N ARG A 158 2.96 1.80 27.82
CA ARG A 158 3.30 1.59 29.23
C ARG A 158 2.49 2.45 30.17
N ASP A 159 2.16 3.69 29.79
CA ASP A 159 1.36 4.62 30.57
C ASP A 159 0.42 5.43 29.69
N GLY A 160 -0.76 5.80 30.21
CA GLY A 160 -1.79 6.47 29.43
C GLY A 160 -2.54 5.54 28.48
N THR A 161 -2.86 6.04 27.30
CA THR A 161 -3.68 5.37 26.28
C THR A 161 -3.15 5.68 24.90
N MET A 162 -3.51 4.85 23.92
CA MET A 162 -3.30 5.14 22.50
C MET A 162 -4.63 5.18 21.77
N THR A 163 -4.66 5.81 20.60
CA THR A 163 -5.82 5.91 19.72
C THR A 163 -5.57 5.17 18.43
N LEU A 164 -6.46 4.26 18.05
CA LEU A 164 -6.52 3.71 16.70
C LEU A 164 -7.58 4.48 15.90
N LYS A 165 -7.12 5.23 14.90
CA LYS A 165 -8.00 6.05 14.06
C LYS A 165 -9.02 5.22 13.27
N SER A 166 -10.10 5.85 12.83
CA SER A 166 -11.04 5.27 11.88
C SER A 166 -10.32 4.71 10.65
N GLY A 167 -10.67 3.48 10.24
CA GLY A 167 -10.09 2.81 9.08
C GLY A 167 -8.66 2.32 9.25
N ALA A 168 -8.02 2.55 10.41
CA ALA A 168 -6.66 2.11 10.67
C ALA A 168 -6.61 0.67 11.17
N ALA A 169 -5.49 0.00 10.88
CA ALA A 169 -5.12 -1.29 11.43
C ALA A 169 -3.62 -1.26 11.74
N ALA A 170 -3.18 -2.06 12.72
CA ALA A 170 -1.79 -2.05 13.16
C ALA A 170 -1.37 -3.40 13.75
N VAL A 171 -0.07 -3.66 13.74
CA VAL A 171 0.55 -4.83 14.41
C VAL A 171 1.53 -4.33 15.46
N LEU A 172 1.33 -4.65 16.73
CA LEU A 172 2.21 -4.22 17.83
C LEU A 172 3.01 -5.41 18.38
N PRO A 173 4.35 -5.34 18.42
CA PRO A 173 5.17 -6.46 18.85
C PRO A 173 5.39 -6.44 20.37
N PHE A 174 5.62 -7.62 20.95
CA PHE A 174 6.03 -7.78 22.34
C PHE A 174 7.02 -8.92 22.53
N HIS A 175 7.91 -8.74 23.51
CA HIS A 175 8.99 -9.65 23.87
C HIS A 175 9.83 -10.15 22.65
N LEU A 176 10.03 -9.28 21.66
CA LEU A 176 10.91 -9.57 20.53
C LEU A 176 12.37 -9.37 20.92
N THR A 177 13.27 -10.16 20.34
CA THR A 177 14.70 -10.09 20.62
C THR A 177 15.45 -9.60 19.38
N PHE A 178 16.32 -8.61 19.58
CA PHE A 178 17.25 -8.09 18.57
C PHE A 178 18.67 -8.26 19.11
N GLY A 179 19.37 -9.30 18.64
CA GLY A 179 20.64 -9.71 19.24
C GLY A 179 20.47 -10.12 20.70
N GLU A 180 21.05 -9.34 21.61
CA GLU A 180 20.96 -9.56 23.08
C GLU A 180 19.84 -8.75 23.72
N ILE A 181 19.26 -7.78 22.98
CA ILE A 181 18.28 -6.84 23.52
C ILE A 181 16.89 -7.44 23.40
N GLU A 182 16.16 -7.44 24.51
CA GLU A 182 14.72 -7.75 24.53
C GLU A 182 13.90 -6.46 24.47
N LEU A 183 13.12 -6.31 23.39
CA LEU A 183 12.03 -5.35 23.26
C LEU A 183 10.79 -5.94 23.94
N VAL A 184 10.43 -5.43 25.12
CA VAL A 184 9.25 -5.84 25.89
C VAL A 184 7.96 -5.46 25.17
N SER A 185 7.87 -4.23 24.68
CA SER A 185 6.72 -3.76 23.89
C SER A 185 7.11 -2.61 22.95
N ALA A 186 6.37 -2.46 21.87
CA ALA A 186 6.38 -1.24 21.06
C ALA A 186 4.97 -0.80 20.66
N THR A 187 4.67 0.50 20.75
CA THR A 187 3.44 1.09 20.18
C THR A 187 3.58 1.45 18.70
N ALA A 188 4.69 1.07 18.06
CA ALA A 188 4.97 1.20 16.64
C ALA A 188 4.95 -0.17 15.96
N GLN A 189 4.59 -0.21 14.67
CA GLN A 189 4.49 -1.44 13.91
C GLN A 189 5.86 -1.84 13.33
N PRO A 190 6.37 -3.05 13.54
CA PRO A 190 7.62 -3.50 12.94
C PRO A 190 7.48 -3.57 11.42
N LEU A 191 8.44 -3.00 10.70
CA LEU A 191 8.42 -2.90 9.24
C LEU A 191 9.45 -3.82 8.60
N THR A 192 10.73 -3.69 8.94
CA THR A 192 11.80 -4.54 8.40
C THR A 192 13.05 -4.47 9.29
N THR A 193 14.04 -5.29 8.98
CA THR A 193 15.37 -5.29 9.61
C THR A 193 16.46 -5.34 8.54
N LEU A 194 17.59 -4.71 8.83
CA LEU A 194 18.78 -4.73 7.99
C LEU A 194 20.04 -4.56 8.84
N SER A 195 21.20 -4.70 8.21
CA SER A 195 22.50 -4.44 8.85
C SER A 195 23.26 -3.35 8.09
N HIS A 196 24.00 -2.54 8.82
CA HIS A 196 24.84 -1.50 8.24
C HIS A 196 26.12 -1.29 9.04
N GLY A 197 27.28 -1.48 8.40
CA GLY A 197 28.57 -1.20 9.04
C GLY A 197 28.86 -2.06 10.27
N GLY A 198 28.24 -3.25 10.36
CA GLY A 198 28.31 -4.13 11.53
C GLY A 198 27.27 -3.86 12.62
N ASP A 199 26.49 -2.77 12.50
CA ASP A 199 25.36 -2.49 13.38
C ASP A 199 24.06 -3.10 12.82
N ASP A 200 23.16 -3.49 13.72
CA ASP A 200 21.81 -3.91 13.37
C ASP A 200 20.89 -2.69 13.26
N VAL A 201 19.90 -2.76 12.37
CA VAL A 201 18.91 -1.70 12.18
C VAL A 201 17.53 -2.32 12.14
N VAL A 202 16.64 -1.81 12.99
CA VAL A 202 15.25 -2.21 13.08
C VAL A 202 14.39 -1.02 12.70
N VAL A 203 13.55 -1.20 11.70
CA VAL A 203 12.66 -0.13 11.20
C VAL A 203 11.24 -0.45 11.60
N PHE A 204 10.56 0.55 12.13
CA PHE A 204 9.16 0.54 12.50
C PHE A 204 8.40 1.59 11.69
N ALA A 205 7.09 1.41 11.59
CA ALA A 205 6.13 2.37 11.11
C ALA A 205 5.36 2.95 12.31
N GLU A 206 5.15 4.26 12.32
CA GLU A 206 4.29 4.87 13.33
C GLU A 206 2.84 4.36 13.23
N VAL A 207 2.16 4.32 14.37
CA VAL A 207 0.69 4.21 14.41
C VAL A 207 0.14 5.62 14.52
N GLU A 208 -0.40 6.12 13.41
CA GLU A 208 -0.76 7.53 13.22
C GLU A 208 -1.53 8.13 14.41
N GLY A 209 -1.10 9.30 14.88
CA GLY A 209 -1.70 9.99 16.03
C GLY A 209 -1.14 9.56 17.39
N ASN A 210 -0.18 8.64 17.44
CA ASN A 210 0.44 8.18 18.68
C ASN A 210 1.96 8.40 18.64
N PRO A 211 2.54 9.09 19.64
CA PRO A 211 3.99 9.08 19.81
C PRO A 211 4.49 7.64 19.98
N PRO A 212 5.50 7.19 19.21
CA PRO A 212 6.01 5.85 19.36
C PRO A 212 6.71 5.68 20.71
N GLU A 213 6.55 4.51 21.30
CA GLU A 213 7.20 4.10 22.54
C GLU A 213 7.78 2.70 22.33
N LEU A 214 9.06 2.54 22.61
CA LEU A 214 9.83 1.30 22.56
C LEU A 214 10.33 1.01 23.97
N VAL A 215 9.94 -0.13 24.54
CA VAL A 215 10.32 -0.52 25.91
C VAL A 215 11.28 -1.68 25.88
N PHE A 216 12.45 -1.53 26.48
CA PHE A 216 13.50 -2.56 26.49
C PHE A 216 13.78 -3.06 27.91
N ARG A 217 14.13 -4.35 28.05
CA ARG A 217 14.75 -4.85 29.29
C ARG A 217 16.12 -4.19 29.48
N ALA A 218 16.42 -3.73 30.69
CA ALA A 218 17.67 -3.01 30.96
C ALA A 218 18.86 -3.92 31.30
N ASP A 219 18.67 -5.23 31.34
CA ASP A 219 19.66 -6.26 31.68
C ASP A 219 20.75 -6.43 30.61
N ALA A 220 20.40 -6.25 29.34
CA ALA A 220 21.32 -6.31 28.20
C ALA A 220 21.71 -4.93 27.65
N VAL A 221 21.11 -3.84 28.17
CA VAL A 221 21.28 -2.48 27.65
C VAL A 221 22.28 -1.68 28.49
N ALA A 222 23.43 -1.37 27.90
CA ALA A 222 24.46 -0.54 28.53
C ALA A 222 24.15 0.96 28.42
N ALA A 223 23.69 1.40 27.24
CA ALA A 223 23.38 2.81 26.97
C ALA A 223 22.26 2.96 25.94
N VAL A 224 21.54 4.08 26.04
CA VAL A 224 20.52 4.50 25.07
C VAL A 224 20.83 5.94 24.63
N ASP A 225 20.92 6.15 23.33
CA ASP A 225 20.90 7.46 22.69
C ASP A 225 19.53 7.61 21.99
N PRO A 226 18.60 8.43 22.50
CA PRO A 226 17.29 8.59 21.88
C PRO A 226 17.32 9.49 20.63
N GLY A 227 18.47 10.01 20.22
CA GLY A 227 18.58 11.03 19.19
C GLY A 227 17.81 12.29 19.58
N GLN A 228 16.85 12.70 18.74
CA GLN A 228 15.95 13.83 19.05
C GLN A 228 14.70 13.41 19.85
N GLY A 229 14.60 12.13 20.22
CA GLY A 229 13.55 11.61 21.07
C GLY A 229 13.84 11.80 22.57
N THR A 230 13.17 11.01 23.40
CA THR A 230 13.45 10.94 24.84
C THR A 230 13.69 9.51 25.29
N ALA A 231 14.47 9.32 26.35
CA ALA A 231 14.65 8.04 27.00
C ALA A 231 14.64 8.20 28.52
N SER A 232 14.00 7.27 29.21
CA SER A 232 14.01 7.19 30.68
C SER A 232 14.19 5.75 31.12
N ARG A 233 14.69 5.57 32.34
CA ARG A 233 14.86 4.25 32.96
C ARG A 233 13.96 4.15 34.18
N ASP A 234 13.16 3.10 34.23
CA ASP A 234 12.23 2.83 35.33
C ASP A 234 12.03 1.33 35.55
N GLY A 235 12.23 0.87 36.79
CA GLY A 235 11.93 -0.51 37.19
C GLY A 235 12.62 -1.60 36.38
N GLY A 236 13.92 -1.45 36.08
CA GLY A 236 14.67 -2.42 35.27
C GLY A 236 14.35 -2.39 33.77
N LEU A 237 13.66 -1.35 33.31
CA LEU A 237 13.29 -1.14 31.91
C LEU A 237 13.84 0.20 31.41
N TRP A 238 14.13 0.25 30.11
CA TRP A 238 14.31 1.50 29.36
C TRP A 238 13.02 1.79 28.59
N VAL A 239 12.55 3.03 28.67
CA VAL A 239 11.42 3.54 27.89
C VAL A 239 11.96 4.59 26.94
N VAL A 240 11.90 4.31 25.65
CA VAL A 240 12.42 5.17 24.58
C VAL A 240 11.26 5.67 23.73
N LYS A 241 11.14 6.98 23.59
CA LYS A 241 10.18 7.63 22.69
C LYS A 241 10.95 8.30 21.55
N PRO A 242 11.24 7.57 20.47
CA PRO A 242 12.04 8.11 19.37
C PRO A 242 11.27 9.20 18.61
N ALA A 243 12.00 10.13 18.01
CA ALA A 243 11.42 11.03 17.02
C ALA A 243 11.07 10.25 15.73
N VAL A 244 10.02 10.67 15.02
CA VAL A 244 9.50 9.98 13.82
C VAL A 244 9.98 10.67 12.55
N GLY A 245 10.54 9.91 11.61
CA GLY A 245 10.99 10.39 10.31
C GLY A 245 12.29 9.74 9.83
N LEU A 246 12.58 9.86 8.53
CA LEU A 246 13.81 9.38 7.88
C LEU A 246 15.09 9.99 8.48
N GLU A 247 14.96 11.20 9.02
CA GLU A 247 16.04 11.99 9.61
C GLU A 247 16.42 11.54 11.04
N HIS A 248 15.67 10.60 11.63
CA HIS A 248 15.79 10.23 13.04
C HIS A 248 16.09 8.75 13.26
N ALA A 249 16.90 8.48 14.27
CA ALA A 249 17.13 7.15 14.81
C ALA A 249 17.43 7.24 16.31
N ALA A 250 16.96 6.26 17.07
CA ALA A 250 17.47 5.99 18.41
C ALA A 250 18.48 4.85 18.34
N VAL A 251 19.51 4.86 19.19
CA VAL A 251 20.52 3.81 19.26
C VAL A 251 20.52 3.19 20.64
N VAL A 252 20.40 1.86 20.68
CA VAL A 252 20.58 1.09 21.91
C VAL A 252 21.89 0.32 21.81
N THR A 253 22.74 0.45 22.83
CA THR A 253 24.06 -0.19 22.89
C THR A 253 24.05 -1.28 23.96
N THR A 254 24.51 -2.49 23.61
CA THR A 254 24.60 -3.62 24.53
C THR A 254 25.85 -3.56 25.40
N PHE A 255 25.90 -4.34 26.47
CA PHE A 255 27.13 -4.51 27.28
C PHE A 255 28.30 -5.13 26.49
N ALA A 256 28.02 -5.83 25.39
CA ALA A 256 29.02 -6.31 24.44
C ALA A 256 29.44 -5.25 23.41
N ASN A 257 29.04 -3.98 23.59
CA ASN A 257 29.32 -2.85 22.72
C ASN A 257 28.79 -3.00 21.28
N ARG A 258 27.73 -3.80 21.08
CA ARG A 258 26.98 -3.83 19.82
C ARG A 258 25.95 -2.73 19.80
N ARG A 259 25.74 -2.09 18.66
CA ARG A 259 24.76 -1.00 18.49
C ARG A 259 23.61 -1.47 17.62
N ILE A 260 22.40 -1.13 18.05
CA ILE A 260 21.17 -1.39 17.30
C ILE A 260 20.47 -0.05 17.08
N HIS A 261 20.25 0.31 15.82
CA HIS A 261 19.52 1.51 15.41
C HIS A 261 18.03 1.19 15.30
N PHE A 262 17.20 2.03 15.89
CA PHE A 262 15.75 1.96 15.84
C PHE A 262 15.23 3.19 15.11
N ILE A 263 14.65 2.98 13.93
CA ILE A 263 14.09 4.02 13.07
C ILE A 263 12.57 3.87 13.11
N VAL A 264 11.83 4.95 13.36
CA VAL A 264 10.37 4.97 13.23
C VAL A 264 9.99 5.89 12.09
N LEU A 265 9.50 5.32 11.00
CA LEU A 265 9.07 6.05 9.82
C LEU A 265 7.64 6.56 10.00
N ARG A 266 7.35 7.69 9.37
CA ARG A 266 5.99 8.20 9.24
C ARG A 266 5.13 7.23 8.45
N ARG A 267 3.83 7.29 8.62
CA ARG A 267 2.91 6.38 7.92
C ARG A 267 3.02 6.54 6.40
N GLU A 268 3.14 7.78 5.93
CA GLU A 268 3.35 8.09 4.51
C GLU A 268 4.70 7.53 4.00
N GLU A 269 5.78 7.73 4.75
CA GLU A 269 7.12 7.23 4.41
C GLU A 269 7.13 5.69 4.33
N THR A 270 6.43 5.03 5.26
CA THR A 270 6.29 3.58 5.30
C THR A 270 5.60 3.05 4.04
N LEU A 271 4.48 3.67 3.65
CA LEU A 271 3.77 3.31 2.41
C LEU A 271 4.63 3.51 1.17
N GLN A 272 5.62 4.41 1.23
CA GLN A 272 6.57 4.73 0.16
C GLN A 272 7.90 3.94 0.26
N THR A 273 8.04 3.04 1.24
CA THR A 273 9.26 2.28 1.46
C THR A 273 9.30 1.02 0.61
N TYR A 274 10.45 0.79 -0.02
CA TYR A 274 10.83 -0.39 -0.78
C TYR A 274 12.11 -0.96 -0.19
N GLU A 275 12.39 -2.21 -0.54
CA GLU A 275 13.65 -2.87 -0.20
C GLU A 275 14.21 -3.57 -1.43
N PHE A 276 15.50 -3.37 -1.69
CA PHE A 276 16.19 -3.92 -2.86
C PHE A 276 17.59 -4.41 -2.51
N ASP A 277 18.03 -5.49 -3.16
CA ASP A 277 19.45 -5.83 -3.26
C ASP A 277 20.06 -5.07 -4.44
N LEU A 278 20.69 -3.93 -4.15
CA LEU A 278 21.28 -3.06 -5.16
C LEU A 278 22.65 -2.59 -4.72
N TRP A 279 23.58 -2.44 -5.66
CA TRP A 279 24.92 -1.86 -5.43
C TRP A 279 25.69 -2.45 -4.23
N GLY A 280 25.59 -3.77 -4.06
CA GLY A 280 26.35 -4.52 -3.03
C GLY A 280 25.78 -4.48 -1.62
N ALA A 281 24.55 -3.99 -1.41
CA ALA A 281 23.87 -4.09 -0.12
C ALA A 281 22.35 -4.24 -0.27
N ARG A 282 21.72 -4.86 0.73
CA ARG A 282 20.29 -4.78 0.96
C ARG A 282 19.97 -3.36 1.42
N ARG A 283 19.11 -2.65 0.69
CA ARG A 283 18.85 -1.22 0.85
C ARG A 283 17.38 -0.93 0.91
N LEU A 284 17.00 -0.07 1.85
CA LEU A 284 15.75 0.66 1.85
C LEU A 284 15.82 1.81 0.85
N ALA A 285 14.73 1.97 0.10
CA ALA A 285 14.49 3.12 -0.75
C ALA A 285 13.11 3.69 -0.42
N VAL A 286 13.03 4.97 -0.08
CA VAL A 286 11.77 5.66 0.23
C VAL A 286 11.51 6.71 -0.84
N SER A 287 10.38 6.58 -1.54
CA SER A 287 10.02 7.47 -2.64
C SER A 287 8.51 7.46 -2.93
N ARG A 288 8.00 8.64 -3.31
CA ARG A 288 6.68 8.80 -3.95
C ARG A 288 6.65 8.21 -5.36
N SER A 289 7.79 8.15 -6.03
CA SER A 289 7.91 7.53 -7.34
C SER A 289 7.80 6.01 -7.24
N HIS A 290 7.37 5.38 -8.33
CA HIS A 290 7.37 3.93 -8.45
C HIS A 290 8.79 3.46 -8.74
N LEU A 291 9.26 2.55 -7.90
CA LEU A 291 10.62 2.03 -7.95
C LEU A 291 10.62 0.55 -8.34
N TYR A 292 11.57 0.17 -9.19
CA TYR A 292 11.96 -1.22 -9.36
C TYR A 292 13.46 -1.33 -9.66
N ALA A 293 14.04 -2.45 -9.25
CA ALA A 293 15.45 -2.77 -9.49
C ALA A 293 15.57 -3.78 -10.63
N ALA A 294 16.39 -3.48 -11.64
CA ALA A 294 16.73 -4.44 -12.68
C ALA A 294 18.11 -4.12 -13.27
N LYS A 295 18.86 -5.16 -13.70
CA LYS A 295 20.16 -5.01 -14.37
C LYS A 295 21.17 -4.13 -13.60
N GLY A 296 21.13 -4.16 -12.26
CA GLY A 296 21.99 -3.33 -11.40
C GLY A 296 21.65 -1.84 -11.37
N GLN A 297 20.48 -1.45 -11.89
CA GLN A 297 19.96 -0.09 -11.93
C GLN A 297 18.69 0.01 -11.08
N LEU A 298 18.46 1.20 -10.53
CA LEU A 298 17.19 1.59 -9.92
C LEU A 298 16.41 2.41 -10.95
N TYR A 299 15.25 1.91 -11.34
CA TYR A 299 14.34 2.61 -12.23
C TYR A 299 13.31 3.36 -11.39
N CYS A 300 13.14 4.64 -11.72
CA CYS A 300 12.18 5.51 -11.04
C CYS A 300 11.20 6.04 -12.08
N THR A 301 9.90 5.83 -11.87
CA THR A 301 8.84 6.42 -12.69
C THR A 301 7.87 7.19 -11.81
N SER A 302 7.48 8.39 -12.23
CA SER A 302 6.54 9.23 -11.46
C SER A 302 5.45 9.78 -12.38
N PRO A 303 4.16 9.53 -12.12
CA PRO A 303 3.08 10.14 -12.87
C PRO A 303 3.01 11.65 -12.58
N GLY A 304 3.29 12.49 -13.57
CA GLY A 304 3.11 13.95 -13.47
C GLY A 304 4.10 14.71 -12.58
N GLU A 305 5.09 14.04 -11.97
CA GLU A 305 6.13 14.69 -11.17
C GLU A 305 7.49 14.67 -11.88
N ARG A 306 8.04 15.86 -12.15
CA ARG A 306 9.36 16.00 -12.79
C ARG A 306 10.55 15.92 -11.82
N ASN A 307 10.31 16.09 -10.52
CA ASN A 307 11.32 16.02 -9.48
C ASN A 307 11.21 14.66 -8.78
N ILE A 308 12.11 13.75 -9.11
CA ILE A 308 12.16 12.40 -8.55
C ILE A 308 13.08 12.44 -7.33
N LYS A 309 12.55 12.04 -6.17
CA LYS A 309 13.33 11.93 -4.92
C LYS A 309 13.35 10.51 -4.42
N VAL A 310 14.52 10.00 -4.10
CA VAL A 310 14.70 8.67 -3.51
C VAL A 310 15.64 8.77 -2.31
N SER A 311 15.11 8.52 -1.12
CA SER A 311 15.91 8.42 0.12
C SER A 311 16.42 6.99 0.28
N LEU A 312 17.73 6.83 0.35
CA LEU A 312 18.41 5.53 0.35
C LEU A 312 19.12 5.27 1.68
N PHE A 313 18.93 4.07 2.22
CA PHE A 313 19.67 3.57 3.38
C PHE A 313 19.95 2.06 3.24
N PRO A 314 21.18 1.57 3.42
CA PRO A 314 22.41 2.35 3.59
C PRO A 314 22.75 3.20 2.38
N ALA A 315 23.44 4.31 2.62
CA ALA A 315 23.93 5.18 1.56
C ALA A 315 24.77 4.38 0.53
N PRO A 316 24.65 4.68 -0.77
CA PRO A 316 25.54 4.11 -1.78
C PRO A 316 26.97 4.63 -1.57
N GLU A 317 27.97 3.76 -1.73
CA GLU A 317 29.39 4.13 -1.57
C GLU A 317 29.91 4.96 -2.75
N LYS A 318 29.34 4.74 -3.94
CA LYS A 318 29.72 5.41 -5.18
C LYS A 318 28.72 6.51 -5.50
N HIS A 319 29.21 7.57 -6.14
CA HIS A 319 28.34 8.57 -6.74
C HIS A 319 27.41 7.93 -7.77
N LEU A 320 26.11 8.20 -7.62
CA LEU A 320 25.10 7.73 -8.56
C LEU A 320 25.11 8.60 -9.81
N ARG A 321 24.71 8.00 -10.94
CA ARG A 321 24.45 8.71 -12.20
C ARG A 321 23.03 8.38 -12.64
N ALA A 322 22.32 9.37 -13.14
CA ALA A 322 21.03 9.18 -13.78
C ALA A 322 21.20 9.01 -15.29
N SER A 323 20.29 8.28 -15.94
CA SER A 323 20.21 8.22 -17.39
C SER A 323 19.73 9.54 -18.01
N THR A 324 18.98 10.32 -17.22
CA THR A 324 18.42 11.62 -17.63
C THR A 324 18.61 12.61 -16.48
N GLY A 325 19.03 13.83 -16.79
CA GLY A 325 19.24 14.88 -15.79
C GLY A 325 20.49 14.69 -14.93
N THR A 326 20.61 15.49 -13.88
CA THR A 326 21.72 15.45 -12.91
C THR A 326 21.22 14.97 -11.56
N VAL A 327 22.03 14.14 -10.88
CA VAL A 327 21.71 13.64 -9.54
C VAL A 327 22.30 14.58 -8.51
N GLU A 328 21.45 15.13 -7.65
CA GLU A 328 21.86 15.80 -6.42
C GLU A 328 21.71 14.83 -5.25
N MET A 329 22.76 14.68 -4.44
CA MET A 329 22.74 13.82 -3.27
C MET A 329 22.88 14.67 -2.00
N LYS A 330 21.88 14.59 -1.12
CA LYS A 330 21.89 15.24 0.19
C LYS A 330 21.79 14.18 1.29
N ARG A 331 22.68 14.22 2.26
CA ARG A 331 22.58 13.38 3.46
C ARG A 331 21.60 14.00 4.44
N ASP A 332 20.70 13.19 4.98
CA ASP A 332 19.73 13.56 5.99
C ASP A 332 19.61 12.43 7.02
N GLY A 333 20.18 12.64 8.21
CA GLY A 333 20.36 11.58 9.19
C GLY A 333 21.14 10.38 8.63
N LEU A 334 20.56 9.19 8.76
CA LEU A 334 21.13 7.94 8.23
C LEU A 334 20.92 7.79 6.71
N PHE A 335 19.90 8.44 6.16
CA PHE A 335 19.54 8.32 4.75
C PHE A 335 20.33 9.30 3.87
N VAL A 336 20.47 8.95 2.60
CA VAL A 336 20.90 9.89 1.55
C VAL A 336 19.78 10.03 0.53
N THR A 337 19.28 11.24 0.39
CA THR A 337 18.25 11.59 -0.59
C THR A 337 18.90 11.98 -1.90
N CYS A 338 18.58 11.21 -2.95
CA CYS A 338 18.96 11.48 -4.31
C CYS A 338 17.80 12.17 -5.02
N SER A 339 18.04 13.36 -5.58
CA SER A 339 17.05 14.10 -6.36
C SER A 339 17.48 14.18 -7.82
N VAL A 340 16.54 13.93 -8.74
CA VAL A 340 16.74 14.05 -10.19
C VAL A 340 15.61 14.89 -10.76
N GLU A 341 15.94 15.95 -11.49
CA GLU A 341 14.97 16.72 -12.26
C GLU A 341 15.02 16.28 -13.72
N VAL A 342 13.86 15.95 -14.28
CA VAL A 342 13.68 15.65 -15.70
C VAL A 342 12.97 16.81 -16.42
N PRO A 343 13.16 16.98 -17.74
CA PRO A 343 12.44 17.99 -18.49
C PRO A 343 10.92 17.84 -18.34
N PRO A 344 10.15 18.94 -18.29
CA PRO A 344 8.70 18.87 -18.27
C PRO A 344 8.16 18.34 -19.60
N TYR A 345 7.07 17.58 -19.54
CA TYR A 345 6.33 17.13 -20.70
C TYR A 345 4.83 17.21 -20.41
N GLU A 346 4.10 17.92 -21.27
CA GLU A 346 2.64 18.00 -21.23
C GLU A 346 2.08 17.32 -22.49
N PRO A 347 1.39 16.18 -22.36
CA PRO A 347 0.77 15.52 -23.49
C PRO A 347 -0.31 16.40 -24.13
N ALA A 348 -0.21 16.63 -25.43
CA ALA A 348 -1.23 17.37 -26.17
C ALA A 348 -2.40 16.43 -26.52
N VAL A 349 -3.62 16.86 -26.18
CA VAL A 349 -4.86 16.20 -26.59
C VAL A 349 -5.82 17.20 -27.20
N ARG A 350 -6.37 16.86 -28.39
CA ARG A 350 -7.49 17.58 -28.99
C ARG A 350 -8.74 16.72 -28.94
N VAL A 351 -9.74 17.21 -28.21
CA VAL A 351 -11.03 16.53 -28.04
C VAL A 351 -12.04 17.13 -29.01
N THR A 352 -12.76 16.29 -29.72
CA THR A 352 -13.93 16.67 -30.54
C THR A 352 -15.11 15.82 -30.11
N GLN A 353 -16.29 16.41 -29.94
CA GLN A 353 -17.51 15.71 -29.56
C GLN A 353 -18.48 15.72 -30.74
N PRO A 354 -18.42 14.72 -31.63
CA PRO A 354 -19.24 14.71 -32.84
C PRO A 354 -20.72 14.43 -32.55
N PHE A 355 -21.01 13.73 -31.45
CA PHE A 355 -22.35 13.34 -31.02
C PHE A 355 -22.45 13.36 -29.51
N ASP A 356 -23.67 13.44 -28.99
CA ASP A 356 -23.96 13.21 -27.58
C ASP A 356 -23.41 11.83 -27.18
N ARG A 357 -22.63 11.79 -26.10
CA ARG A 357 -21.98 10.59 -25.54
C ARG A 357 -20.83 10.00 -26.35
N SER A 358 -20.28 10.75 -27.30
CA SER A 358 -19.08 10.37 -28.05
C SER A 358 -18.02 11.47 -27.95
N ALA A 359 -16.77 11.06 -27.75
CA ALA A 359 -15.62 11.95 -27.82
C ALA A 359 -14.51 11.31 -28.67
N LEU A 360 -13.96 12.06 -29.61
CA LEU A 360 -12.77 11.71 -30.39
C LEU A 360 -11.57 12.46 -29.83
N LEU A 361 -10.58 11.71 -29.37
CA LEU A 361 -9.36 12.24 -28.76
C LEU A 361 -8.19 12.02 -29.73
N ASN A 362 -7.69 13.11 -30.30
CA ASN A 362 -6.44 13.10 -31.05
C ASN A 362 -5.31 13.39 -30.06
N ILE A 363 -4.54 12.37 -29.72
CA ILE A 363 -3.48 12.42 -28.71
C ILE A 363 -2.14 12.33 -29.42
N ASP A 364 -1.21 13.21 -29.07
CA ASP A 364 0.15 13.14 -29.62
C ASP A 364 0.83 11.81 -29.24
N ALA A 365 1.47 11.18 -30.21
CA ALA A 365 2.18 9.91 -30.07
C ALA A 365 3.72 10.11 -30.06
N ASP A 366 4.22 11.33 -30.30
CA ASP A 366 5.67 11.61 -30.28
C ASP A 366 6.15 12.04 -28.89
N TRP A 367 6.20 11.08 -27.97
CA TRP A 367 6.65 11.32 -26.60
C TRP A 367 8.19 11.33 -26.51
N PRO A 368 8.78 12.23 -25.70
CA PRO A 368 10.21 12.24 -25.39
C PRO A 368 10.70 10.91 -24.81
N GLU A 369 11.99 10.61 -24.99
CA GLU A 369 12.61 9.35 -24.52
C GLU A 369 12.46 9.10 -23.01
N HIS A 370 12.41 10.16 -22.19
CA HIS A 370 12.23 10.06 -20.74
C HIS A 370 10.78 9.77 -20.30
N VAL A 371 9.82 9.79 -21.22
CA VAL A 371 8.40 9.52 -20.96
C VAL A 371 8.10 8.07 -21.28
N SER A 372 7.93 7.25 -20.24
CA SER A 372 7.69 5.82 -20.41
C SER A 372 6.25 5.46 -20.79
N ASP A 373 5.29 6.29 -20.39
CA ASP A 373 3.86 6.12 -20.64
C ASP A 373 3.13 7.47 -20.47
N VAL A 374 1.96 7.57 -21.09
CA VAL A 374 0.99 8.66 -20.89
C VAL A 374 -0.32 8.01 -20.46
N PHE A 375 -0.93 8.53 -19.38
CA PHE A 375 -2.20 8.03 -18.88
C PHE A 375 -3.30 9.04 -19.19
N LEU A 376 -4.44 8.54 -19.67
CA LEU A 376 -5.68 9.28 -19.81
C LEU A 376 -6.58 8.96 -18.61
N THR A 377 -7.03 10.01 -17.92
CA THR A 377 -8.06 9.92 -16.87
C THR A 377 -9.36 10.46 -17.44
N VAL A 378 -10.40 9.64 -17.47
CA VAL A 378 -11.73 9.98 -17.97
C VAL A 378 -12.72 9.99 -16.82
N GLU A 379 -13.20 11.17 -16.49
CA GLU A 379 -14.36 11.38 -15.62
C GLU A 379 -15.59 11.49 -16.51
N TYR A 380 -16.62 10.67 -16.26
CA TYR A 380 -17.83 10.67 -17.07
C TYR A 380 -19.06 10.29 -16.26
N ASP A 381 -20.19 10.89 -16.61
CA ASP A 381 -21.50 10.48 -16.12
C ASP A 381 -22.13 9.53 -17.14
N GLY A 382 -22.33 8.29 -16.72
CA GLY A 382 -22.87 7.25 -17.60
C GLY A 382 -22.89 5.89 -16.93
N ASP A 383 -23.48 4.94 -17.63
CA ASP A 383 -23.60 3.55 -17.18
C ASP A 383 -22.30 2.78 -17.44
N VAL A 384 -21.88 2.72 -18.70
CA VAL A 384 -20.65 2.08 -19.15
C VAL A 384 -19.97 2.93 -20.22
N ALA A 385 -18.66 2.84 -20.32
CA ALA A 385 -17.88 3.48 -21.37
C ALA A 385 -17.03 2.43 -22.10
N ALA A 386 -16.68 2.71 -23.34
CA ALA A 386 -15.67 1.95 -24.06
C ALA A 386 -14.81 2.87 -24.92
N ALA A 387 -13.59 2.40 -25.19
CA ALA A 387 -12.58 3.11 -25.94
C ALA A 387 -12.21 2.27 -27.16
N TRP A 388 -12.22 2.91 -28.32
CA TRP A 388 -11.94 2.27 -29.60
C TRP A 388 -10.84 3.01 -30.35
N ILE A 389 -10.06 2.25 -31.10
CA ILE A 389 -9.23 2.75 -32.19
C ILE A 389 -9.75 2.09 -33.45
N GLY A 390 -10.25 2.91 -34.37
CA GLY A 390 -10.96 2.44 -35.56
C GLY A 390 -12.17 1.59 -35.19
N GLY A 391 -12.17 0.33 -35.64
CA GLY A 391 -13.21 -0.65 -35.29
C GLY A 391 -12.90 -1.54 -34.08
N ARG A 392 -11.74 -1.38 -33.45
CA ARG A 392 -11.25 -2.29 -32.40
C ARG A 392 -11.43 -1.65 -31.02
N MET A 393 -12.13 -2.36 -30.14
CA MET A 393 -12.22 -1.99 -28.72
C MET A 393 -10.85 -2.22 -28.05
N VAL A 394 -10.32 -1.17 -27.44
CA VAL A 394 -9.06 -1.21 -26.69
C VAL A 394 -9.33 -1.63 -25.25
N THR A 395 -10.29 -0.98 -24.61
CA THR A 395 -10.73 -1.25 -23.24
C THR A 395 -12.18 -0.76 -23.06
N ASP A 396 -12.82 -1.20 -21.99
CA ASP A 396 -14.15 -0.80 -21.56
C ASP A 396 -14.22 -0.60 -20.06
N HIS A 397 -15.26 0.05 -19.57
CA HIS A 397 -15.39 0.43 -18.16
C HIS A 397 -16.85 0.46 -17.73
N ILE A 398 -17.13 -0.18 -16.60
CA ILE A 398 -18.43 -0.07 -15.93
C ILE A 398 -18.30 1.00 -14.87
N HIS A 399 -19.15 2.04 -14.89
CA HIS A 399 -19.00 3.16 -13.97
C HIS A 399 -19.37 2.75 -12.53
N TYR A 400 -18.40 2.75 -11.62
CA TYR A 400 -18.58 2.43 -10.19
C TYR A 400 -18.28 3.63 -9.27
N GLY A 401 -18.34 4.86 -9.81
CA GLY A 401 -18.12 6.09 -9.04
C GLY A 401 -16.65 6.52 -8.92
N LYS A 402 -15.75 5.97 -9.74
CA LYS A 402 -14.34 6.37 -9.83
C LYS A 402 -13.96 6.70 -11.27
N PRO A 403 -12.98 7.60 -11.49
CA PRO A 403 -12.48 7.90 -12.82
C PRO A 403 -11.94 6.65 -13.53
N TRP A 404 -12.10 6.60 -14.84
CA TRP A 404 -11.53 5.55 -15.68
C TRP A 404 -10.13 5.91 -16.12
N PHE A 405 -9.18 5.00 -15.91
CA PHE A 405 -7.77 5.21 -16.26
C PHE A 405 -7.37 4.33 -17.44
N ILE A 406 -6.75 4.93 -18.45
CA ILE A 406 -6.27 4.25 -19.66
C ILE A 406 -4.79 4.57 -19.87
N GLY A 407 -3.93 3.55 -19.85
CA GLY A 407 -2.52 3.70 -20.24
C GLY A 407 -2.36 3.63 -21.75
N LEU A 408 -1.64 4.58 -22.33
CA LEU A 408 -1.60 4.75 -23.79
C LEU A 408 -0.39 4.07 -24.42
N LYS A 409 0.62 3.65 -23.65
CA LYS A 409 1.87 3.06 -24.19
C LYS A 409 1.63 1.90 -25.14
N GLN A 410 0.68 1.02 -24.83
CA GLN A 410 0.41 -0.17 -25.66
C GLN A 410 -0.25 0.18 -27.00
N ILE A 411 -0.93 1.32 -27.09
CA ILE A 411 -1.64 1.80 -28.29
C ILE A 411 -0.96 3.01 -28.95
N ARG A 412 0.21 3.44 -28.44
CA ARG A 412 0.92 4.66 -28.87
C ARG A 412 1.10 4.74 -30.39
N HIS A 413 1.50 3.65 -31.03
CA HIS A 413 1.73 3.64 -32.48
C HIS A 413 0.45 3.82 -33.29
N GLU A 414 -0.69 3.35 -32.78
CA GLU A 414 -1.98 3.46 -33.46
C GLU A 414 -2.57 4.88 -33.31
N LEU A 415 -2.34 5.53 -32.16
CA LEU A 415 -2.72 6.92 -31.90
C LEU A 415 -2.08 7.92 -32.88
N ALA A 416 -0.97 7.56 -33.53
CA ALA A 416 -0.34 8.40 -34.55
C ALA A 416 -1.18 8.53 -35.83
N GLY A 417 -2.02 7.52 -36.13
CA GLY A 417 -2.84 7.47 -37.34
C GLY A 417 -4.33 7.63 -37.10
N GLU A 418 -4.82 7.32 -35.90
CA GLU A 418 -6.24 7.26 -35.59
C GLU A 418 -6.56 7.94 -34.25
N ALA A 419 -7.73 8.58 -34.18
CA ALA A 419 -8.23 9.15 -32.93
C ALA A 419 -8.72 8.03 -31.99
N LEU A 420 -8.48 8.20 -30.68
CA LEU A 420 -9.12 7.38 -29.66
C LEU A 420 -10.58 7.81 -29.53
N HIS A 421 -11.51 6.93 -29.89
CA HIS A 421 -12.94 7.17 -29.74
C HIS A 421 -13.40 6.66 -28.37
N LEU A 422 -13.95 7.55 -27.55
CA LEU A 422 -14.67 7.21 -26.33
C LEU A 422 -16.16 7.28 -26.59
N GLY A 423 -16.90 6.29 -26.10
CA GLY A 423 -18.35 6.22 -26.23
C GLY A 423 -18.96 5.76 -24.93
N ILE A 424 -19.96 6.51 -24.48
CA ILE A 424 -20.58 6.36 -23.17
C ILE A 424 -22.03 5.94 -23.36
N THR A 425 -22.45 4.92 -22.63
CA THR A 425 -23.87 4.57 -22.51
C THR A 425 -24.46 5.41 -21.37
N PRO A 426 -25.62 6.06 -21.56
CA PRO A 426 -26.28 6.85 -20.53
C PRO A 426 -26.71 6.01 -19.33
N LEU A 427 -26.88 6.66 -18.18
CA LEU A 427 -27.50 6.06 -16.99
C LEU A 427 -28.92 5.57 -17.31
N ARG A 428 -29.29 4.43 -16.73
CA ARG A 428 -30.63 3.86 -16.85
C ARG A 428 -31.40 4.09 -15.55
N ARG A 429 -32.63 4.59 -15.63
CA ARG A 429 -33.57 4.68 -14.50
C ARG A 429 -34.66 3.60 -14.62
N GLY A 430 -34.58 2.55 -13.81
CA GLY A 430 -35.56 1.48 -13.88
C GLY A 430 -35.23 0.30 -12.98
N THR A 431 -36.02 -0.76 -13.10
CA THR A 431 -35.82 -2.02 -12.39
C THR A 431 -35.17 -3.02 -13.34
N VAL A 432 -34.02 -3.59 -12.95
CA VAL A 432 -33.44 -4.74 -13.64
C VAL A 432 -33.98 -6.02 -12.99
N HIS A 433 -34.75 -6.78 -13.75
CA HIS A 433 -35.15 -8.13 -13.37
C HIS A 433 -34.08 -9.11 -13.84
N THR A 434 -33.39 -9.74 -12.90
CA THR A 434 -32.38 -10.76 -13.20
C THR A 434 -33.01 -12.14 -13.12
N PHE A 435 -33.06 -12.85 -14.24
CA PHE A 435 -33.53 -14.23 -14.28
C PHE A 435 -32.33 -15.18 -14.27
N VAL A 436 -32.14 -15.90 -13.16
CA VAL A 436 -31.11 -16.92 -13.04
C VAL A 436 -31.55 -18.17 -13.82
N ASN A 437 -31.26 -18.20 -15.11
CA ASN A 437 -31.27 -19.42 -15.93
C ASN A 437 -29.84 -19.70 -16.44
N GLN A 438 -29.62 -20.83 -17.13
CA GLN A 438 -28.31 -21.18 -17.72
C GLN A 438 -27.71 -20.12 -18.66
N ALA A 439 -28.48 -19.10 -19.06
CA ALA A 439 -28.05 -18.04 -19.97
C ALA A 439 -27.95 -16.64 -19.31
N PHE A 440 -28.21 -16.48 -18.01
CA PHE A 440 -28.28 -15.19 -17.31
C PHE A 440 -29.00 -14.11 -18.13
N VAL A 441 -30.34 -14.13 -18.12
CA VAL A 441 -31.13 -13.13 -18.86
C VAL A 441 -31.46 -11.97 -17.92
N GLU A 442 -30.94 -10.79 -18.22
CA GLU A 442 -31.36 -9.54 -17.58
C GLU A 442 -32.43 -8.86 -18.44
N ARG A 443 -33.54 -8.46 -17.80
CA ARG A 443 -34.57 -7.64 -18.41
C ARG A 443 -34.66 -6.32 -17.67
N PHE A 444 -34.33 -5.23 -18.35
CA PHE A 444 -34.52 -3.88 -17.81
C PHE A 444 -35.95 -3.40 -18.11
N GLU A 445 -36.63 -2.89 -17.09
CA GLU A 445 -37.91 -2.18 -17.20
C GLU A 445 -37.74 -0.77 -16.61
N GLY A 446 -37.73 0.25 -17.47
CA GLY A 446 -37.63 1.64 -17.07
C GLY A 446 -37.24 2.58 -18.21
N GLU A 447 -36.91 3.81 -17.84
CA GLU A 447 -36.48 4.88 -18.74
C GLU A 447 -34.95 4.92 -18.82
N VAL A 448 -34.43 5.27 -19.99
CA VAL A 448 -33.01 5.61 -20.13
C VAL A 448 -32.91 7.11 -19.95
N ASP A 449 -32.19 7.57 -18.94
CA ASP A 449 -31.99 9.00 -18.73
C ASP A 449 -31.23 9.54 -19.95
N LEU A 450 -31.93 10.33 -20.76
CA LEU A 450 -31.30 11.16 -21.77
C LEU A 450 -30.67 12.35 -21.02
N CYS A 451 -29.57 12.11 -20.29
CA CYS A 451 -28.76 13.23 -19.79
C CYS A 451 -28.35 14.09 -21.00
N GLN A 452 -28.77 15.36 -20.95
CA GLN A 452 -28.52 16.40 -21.95
C GLN A 452 -27.09 16.91 -21.89
#